data_AF-K9X3Q5-F1
#
_entry.id   AF-K9X3Q5-F1
#
_cell.length_a   1.000
_cell.length_b   1.000
_cell.length_c   1.000
_cell.angle_alpha   90.00
_cell.angle_beta   90.00
_cell.angle_gamma   90.00
#
_symmetry.space_group_name_H-M   'P 1'
#
loop_
_entity.id
_entity.type
_entity.pdbx_description
1 polymer ?
#
loop_
_entity_poly.entity_id
_entity_poly.type
_entity_poly.pdbx_seq_one_letter_code
_entity_poly.pdbx_strand_id
1 'polypeptide(L)'
;MVLISPTLLLLWGAFARFGFTWSLLLIPVGAIVGFVLMAIAGAYFYGLIIWLDDRQTGPPPAGAIGAATGRAIMTFILMGLLGWIGSGLGAWLATNYWV
;
A
#
# COMPACT_ATOMS: atom_id res chain seq x y z
N MET A 1 9.22 -36.53 -15.20
CA MET A 1 9.99 -35.72 -16.18
C MET A 1 11.44 -35.79 -15.78
N VAL A 2 12.24 -36.53 -16.56
CA VAL A 2 13.65 -36.81 -16.21
C VAL A 2 14.49 -35.62 -16.67
N LEU A 3 15.12 -34.91 -15.73
CA LEU A 3 16.14 -33.89 -16.01
C LEU A 3 17.43 -34.63 -16.39
N ILE A 4 17.60 -34.93 -17.69
CA ILE A 4 18.61 -35.88 -18.20
C ILE A 4 20.04 -35.32 -18.27
N SER A 5 20.27 -34.00 -18.11
CA SER A 5 21.63 -33.44 -18.14
C SER A 5 21.96 -32.59 -16.89
N PRO A 6 23.21 -32.65 -16.39
CA PRO A 6 23.68 -31.78 -15.30
C PRO A 6 23.46 -30.29 -15.60
N THR A 7 23.57 -29.91 -16.87
CA THR A 7 23.34 -28.54 -17.35
C THR A 7 21.88 -28.12 -17.20
N LEU A 8 20.92 -29.01 -17.46
CA LEU A 8 19.50 -28.75 -17.29
C LEU A 8 19.11 -28.63 -15.81
N LEU A 9 19.76 -29.38 -14.92
CA LEU A 9 19.60 -29.23 -13.46
C LEU A 9 20.12 -27.88 -12.97
N LEU A 10 21.29 -27.44 -13.46
CA LEU A 10 21.85 -26.13 -13.12
C LEU A 10 20.99 -24.98 -13.66
N LEU A 11 20.52 -25.08 -14.91
CA LEU A 11 19.63 -24.09 -15.50
C LEU A 11 18.29 -24.04 -14.78
N TRP A 12 17.70 -25.19 -14.43
CA TRP A 12 16.48 -25.26 -13.62
C TRP A 12 16.68 -24.61 -12.25
N GLY A 13 17.76 -24.95 -11.55
CA GLY A 13 18.09 -24.33 -10.26
C GLY A 13 18.34 -22.83 -10.36
N ALA A 14 18.97 -22.36 -11.44
CA ALA A 14 19.18 -20.94 -11.71
C ALA A 14 17.86 -20.22 -11.99
N PHE A 15 16.98 -20.77 -12.84
CA PHE A 15 15.66 -20.21 -13.12
C PHE A 15 14.76 -20.18 -11.89
N ALA A 16 14.73 -21.26 -11.10
CA ALA A 16 13.95 -21.33 -9.87
C ALA A 16 14.44 -20.32 -8.83
N ARG A 17 15.75 -20.16 -8.66
CA ARG A 17 16.33 -19.14 -7.77
C ARG A 17 16.13 -17.73 -8.29
N PHE A 18 16.20 -17.51 -9.60
CA PHE A 18 15.97 -16.21 -10.21
C PHE A 18 14.51 -15.79 -10.01
N GLY A 19 13.56 -16.65 -10.36
CA GLY A 19 12.13 -16.44 -10.11
C GLY A 19 11.83 -16.14 -8.64
N PHE A 20 12.31 -16.99 -7.73
CA PHE A 20 12.13 -16.80 -6.29
C PHE A 20 12.74 -15.49 -5.75
N THR A 21 13.89 -15.08 -6.28
CA THR A 21 14.56 -13.82 -5.89
C THR A 21 13.74 -12.62 -6.33
N TRP A 22 13.21 -12.63 -7.56
CA TRP A 22 12.33 -11.57 -8.04
C TRP A 22 11.02 -11.51 -7.28
N SER A 23 10.42 -12.67 -6.96
CA SER A 23 9.23 -12.73 -6.11
C SER A 23 9.45 -12.11 -4.74
N LEU A 24 10.57 -12.42 -4.09
CA LEU A 24 10.94 -11.85 -2.80
C LEU A 24 11.13 -10.33 -2.84
N LEU A 25 11.51 -9.77 -3.99
CA LEU A 25 11.65 -8.33 -4.17
C LEU A 25 10.33 -7.66 -4.54
N LEU A 26 9.48 -8.32 -5.32
CA LEU A 26 8.23 -7.74 -5.82
C LEU A 26 7.13 -7.70 -4.76
N ILE A 27 7.07 -8.66 -3.84
CA ILE A 27 6.10 -8.67 -2.73
C ILE A 27 6.22 -7.42 -1.83
N PRO A 28 7.40 -7.08 -1.29
CA PRO A 28 7.56 -5.86 -0.49
C PRO A 28 7.36 -4.58 -1.31
N VAL A 29 7.72 -4.58 -2.60
CA VAL A 29 7.42 -3.44 -3.48
C VAL A 29 5.90 -3.26 -3.64
N GLY A 30 5.18 -4.34 -3.91
CA GLY A 30 3.72 -4.34 -3.99
C GLY A 30 3.07 -3.84 -2.70
N ALA A 31 3.59 -4.28 -1.55
CA ALA A 31 3.16 -3.82 -0.22
C ALA A 31 3.35 -2.29 -0.05
N ILE A 32 4.54 -1.77 -0.38
CA ILE A 32 4.82 -0.33 -0.25
C ILE A 32 3.94 0.49 -1.18
N VAL A 33 3.80 0.07 -2.44
CA VAL A 33 2.95 0.77 -3.43
C VAL A 33 1.50 0.76 -2.99
N GLY A 34 0.98 -0.41 -2.56
CA GLY A 34 -0.37 -0.53 -2.04
C GLY A 34 -0.61 0.33 -0.81
N PHE A 35 0.37 0.40 0.11
CA PHE A 35 0.32 1.29 1.27
C PHE A 35 0.19 2.75 0.85
N VAL A 36 1.07 3.23 -0.02
CA VAL A 36 1.09 4.64 -0.44
C VAL A 36 -0.22 5.01 -1.14
N LEU A 37 -0.70 4.18 -2.05
CA LEU A 37 -1.94 4.45 -2.79
C LEU A 37 -3.16 4.53 -1.86
N MET A 38 -3.30 3.57 -0.94
CA MET A 38 -4.44 3.56 -0.02
C MET A 38 -4.32 4.61 1.08
N ALA A 39 -3.11 4.97 1.50
CA ALA A 39 -2.88 6.09 2.39
C ALA A 39 -3.33 7.41 1.73
N ILE A 40 -2.94 7.65 0.48
CA ILE A 40 -3.38 8.82 -0.29
C ILE A 40 -4.91 8.82 -0.42
N ALA A 41 -5.52 7.68 -0.78
CA ALA A 41 -6.97 7.55 -0.86
C ALA A 41 -7.65 7.89 0.47
N GLY A 42 -7.09 7.46 1.60
CA GLY A 42 -7.56 7.78 2.94
C GLY A 42 -7.49 9.27 3.28
N ALA A 43 -6.41 9.94 2.90
CA ALA A 43 -6.28 11.37 3.07
C ALA A 43 -7.35 12.14 2.29
N TYR A 44 -7.57 11.76 1.02
CA TYR A 44 -8.62 12.38 0.18
C TYR A 44 -10.02 12.12 0.74
N PHE A 45 -10.29 10.89 1.17
CA PHE A 45 -11.59 10.52 1.73
C PHE A 45 -11.92 11.35 2.97
N TYR A 46 -10.98 11.47 3.91
CA TYR A 46 -11.19 12.28 5.10
C TYR A 46 -11.27 13.77 4.81
N GLY A 47 -10.47 14.28 3.86
CA GLY A 47 -10.57 15.65 3.39
C GLY A 47 -11.96 15.97 2.81
N LEU A 48 -12.57 15.02 2.10
CA LEU A 48 -13.93 15.16 1.58
C LEU A 48 -14.97 15.17 2.70
N ILE A 49 -14.82 14.34 3.73
CA ILE A 49 -15.69 14.36 4.92
C ILE A 49 -15.62 15.72 5.62
N ILE A 50 -14.41 16.23 5.86
CA ILE A 50 -14.21 17.55 6.47
C ILE A 50 -14.89 18.64 5.64
N TRP A 51 -14.71 18.60 4.31
CA TRP A 51 -15.29 19.59 3.43
C TRP A 51 -16.83 19.55 3.43
N LEU A 52 -17.42 18.36 3.51
CA LEU A 52 -18.87 18.21 3.68
C LEU A 52 -19.36 18.72 5.04
N ASP A 53 -18.63 18.43 6.11
CA ASP A 53 -18.93 18.91 7.47
C ASP A 53 -18.85 20.44 7.53
N ASP A 54 -17.79 21.05 7.00
CA ASP A 54 -17.60 22.50 6.94
C ASP A 54 -18.72 23.20 6.15
N ARG A 55 -19.32 22.53 5.16
CA ARG A 55 -20.50 23.05 4.43
C ARG A 55 -21.78 23.02 5.25
N GLN A 56 -21.89 22.12 6.23
CA GLN A 56 -23.08 21.96 7.07
C GLN A 56 -23.01 22.77 8.36
N THR A 57 -21.85 22.77 9.02
CA THR A 57 -21.66 23.37 10.35
C THR A 57 -20.94 24.72 10.30
N GLY A 58 -20.39 25.08 9.14
CA GLY A 58 -19.53 26.24 8.95
C GLY A 58 -18.07 25.93 9.26
N PRO A 59 -17.11 26.60 8.61
CA PRO A 59 -15.70 26.34 8.85
C PRO A 59 -15.31 26.74 10.28
N PRO A 60 -14.35 26.03 10.91
CA PRO A 60 -13.86 26.39 12.21
C PRO A 60 -13.26 27.82 12.20
N PRO A 61 -13.33 28.56 13.32
CA PRO A 61 -12.82 29.92 13.39
C PRO A 61 -11.33 29.95 13.01
N ALA A 62 -10.96 30.93 12.16
CA ALA A 62 -9.61 31.07 11.66
C ALA A 62 -8.60 31.12 12.82
N GLY A 63 -7.63 30.21 12.82
CA GLY A 63 -6.64 30.09 13.90
C GLY A 63 -7.00 29.10 15.02
N ALA A 64 -8.08 28.34 14.92
CA ALA A 64 -8.38 27.24 15.84
C ALA A 64 -7.39 26.07 15.69
N ILE A 65 -6.21 26.20 16.34
CA ILE A 65 -5.11 25.22 16.29
C ILE A 65 -5.60 23.83 16.70
N GLY A 66 -6.50 23.72 17.68
CA GLY A 66 -7.08 22.44 18.11
C GLY A 66 -7.88 21.73 17.01
N ALA A 67 -8.67 22.47 16.23
CA ALA A 67 -9.46 21.91 15.13
C ALA A 67 -8.55 21.48 13.97
N ALA A 68 -7.54 22.29 13.63
CA ALA A 68 -6.56 21.95 12.59
C ALA A 68 -5.71 20.74 12.97
N THR A 69 -5.21 20.69 14.21
CA THR A 69 -4.38 19.59 14.71
C THR A 69 -5.19 18.29 14.82
N GLY A 70 -6.44 18.36 15.31
CA GLY A 70 -7.32 17.20 15.39
C GLY A 70 -7.63 16.60 14.01
N ARG A 71 -7.93 17.46 13.01
CA ARG A 71 -8.11 17.03 11.62
C ARG A 71 -6.84 16.41 11.04
N ALA A 72 -5.67 16.98 11.30
CA ALA A 72 -4.40 16.40 10.85
C ALA A 72 -4.14 15.01 11.46
N ILE A 73 -4.32 14.87 12.78
CA ILE A 73 -4.15 13.58 13.48
C ILE A 73 -5.09 12.52 12.90
N MET A 74 -6.37 12.85 12.72
CA MET A 74 -7.35 11.91 12.18
C MET A 74 -7.04 11.53 10.73
N THR A 75 -6.53 12.49 9.92
CA THR A 75 -6.03 12.22 8.57
C THR A 75 -4.92 11.18 8.62
N PHE A 76 -3.90 11.37 9.48
CA PHE A 76 -2.79 10.42 9.62
C PHE A 76 -3.25 9.03 10.07
N ILE A 77 -4.21 8.95 11.00
CA ILE A 77 -4.79 7.68 11.45
C ILE A 77 -5.43 6.96 10.26
N LEU A 78 -6.26 7.66 9.47
CA LEU A 78 -6.93 7.07 8.31
C LEU A 78 -5.93 6.67 7.21
N MET A 79 -4.91 7.49 6.97
CA MET A 79 -3.82 7.14 6.06
C MET A 79 -3.10 5.87 6.51
N GLY A 80 -2.78 5.75 7.80
CA GLY A 80 -2.11 4.58 8.35
C GLY A 80 -2.97 3.32 8.26
N LEU A 81 -4.25 3.41 8.61
CA LEU A 81 -5.18 2.27 8.55
C LEU A 81 -5.44 1.80 7.13
N LEU A 82 -5.77 2.72 6.22
CA LEU A 82 -6.01 2.37 4.82
C LEU A 82 -4.72 1.94 4.13
N GLY A 83 -3.60 2.61 4.42
CA GLY A 83 -2.29 2.18 3.96
C GLY A 83 -1.95 0.77 4.42
N TRP A 84 -2.21 0.42 5.68
CA TRP A 84 -2.01 -0.95 6.18
C TRP A 84 -2.81 -1.99 5.39
N ILE A 85 -4.09 -1.71 5.11
CA ILE A 85 -4.94 -2.57 4.28
C ILE A 85 -4.40 -2.65 2.84
N GLY A 86 -4.02 -1.51 2.28
CA GLY A 86 -3.42 -1.41 0.95
C GLY A 86 -2.12 -2.17 0.82
N SER A 87 -1.30 -2.20 1.88
CA SER A 87 -0.08 -2.99 1.94
C SER A 87 -0.36 -4.49 1.79
N GLY A 88 -1.35 -5.00 2.52
CA GLY A 88 -1.78 -6.40 2.40
C GLY A 88 -2.30 -6.73 1.00
N LEU A 89 -3.16 -5.86 0.45
CA LEU A 89 -3.70 -6.03 -0.90
C LEU A 89 -2.61 -5.96 -1.98
N GLY A 90 -1.68 -5.01 -1.87
CA GLY A 90 -0.58 -4.83 -2.81
C GLY A 90 0.40 -6.01 -2.80
N ALA A 91 0.74 -6.52 -1.61
CA ALA A 91 1.53 -7.74 -1.47
C ALA A 91 0.81 -8.96 -2.08
N TRP A 92 -0.49 -9.09 -1.82
CA TRP A 92 -1.30 -10.17 -2.37
C TRP A 92 -1.37 -10.12 -3.89
N LEU A 93 -1.59 -8.94 -4.49
CA LEU A 93 -1.59 -8.76 -5.94
C LEU A 93 -0.23 -9.10 -6.55
N ALA A 94 0.87 -8.63 -5.95
CA ALA A 94 2.21 -8.96 -6.41
C ALA A 94 2.47 -10.47 -6.38
N THR A 95 1.98 -11.16 -5.34
CA THR A 95 2.15 -12.62 -5.19
C THR A 95 1.33 -13.43 -6.20
N ASN A 96 0.13 -12.96 -6.59
CA ASN A 96 -0.76 -13.75 -7.44
C ASN A 96 -0.65 -13.44 -8.93
N TYR A 97 -0.18 -12.25 -9.30
CA TYR A 97 -0.20 -11.79 -10.69
C TYR A 97 1.21 -11.55 -11.29
N TRP A 98 2.26 -11.46 -10.46
CA TRP A 98 3.61 -11.09 -10.90
C TRP A 98 4.68 -12.13 -10.53
N VAL A 99 4.33 -13.12 -9.70
CA VAL A 99 5.16 -14.26 -9.26
C VAL A 99 4.57 -15.54 -9.82
#